data_AF-A0A382FPF5-F1
#
_entry.id   AF-A0A382FPF5-F1
#
_cell.length_a   1.000
_cell.length_b   1.000
_cell.length_c   1.000
_cell.angle_alpha   90.00
_cell.angle_beta   90.00
_cell.angle_gamma   90.00
#
_symmetry.space_group_name_H-M   'P 1'
#
loop_
_entity.id
_entity.type
_entity.pdbx_description
1 polymer ?
#
loop_
_entity_poly.entity_id
_entity_poly.type
_entity_poly.pdbx_seq_one_letter_code
_entity_poly.pdbx_strand_id
1 'polypeptide(L)'
;MERDLLVSQLRGNILGPRGGNVETIDRSKGGPDYIVGFLDPLGSTQRETGDEFISEHAGHRSDPTDPGDHVVIDTNFEGKPPSSMGVSFIVSGVSPEVEICATWARYKSCGEEGFQREPRSVILERQEVGGSRNSQLHLEDGLELLLRSSPLPGDSDCSRVSLFLVNRSQAGRSKTELRVHQPQIRVNLHHPCELLPMNKDPGAHGDEDAESLDFLYRHRAGLARGHLVSAVWAKIDPEGFLSEDGGCAFTWTDGLSLDDEQRDRFTCPDVRTEY
;
A
#
# COMPACT_ATOMS: atom_id res chain seq x y z
N MET A 1 9.57 17.71 -19.48
CA MET A 1 9.77 16.75 -20.60
C MET A 1 10.98 15.84 -20.37
N GLU A 2 12.24 16.30 -20.40
CA GLU A 2 13.41 15.40 -20.19
C GLU A 2 13.47 14.81 -18.78
N ARG A 3 13.17 15.62 -17.76
CA ARG A 3 13.05 15.17 -16.36
C ARG A 3 11.99 14.07 -16.20
N ASP A 4 10.79 14.28 -16.72
CA ASP A 4 9.66 13.36 -16.51
C ASP A 4 9.89 12.02 -17.20
N LEU A 5 10.55 12.05 -18.36
CA LEU A 5 11.01 10.84 -19.05
C LEU A 5 12.04 10.07 -18.22
N LEU A 6 13.04 10.76 -17.66
CA LEU A 6 14.06 10.14 -16.80
C LEU A 6 13.43 9.52 -15.54
N VAL A 7 12.51 10.24 -14.90
CA VAL A 7 11.80 9.74 -13.70
C VAL A 7 10.92 8.54 -14.05
N SER A 8 10.21 8.58 -15.18
CA SER A 8 9.39 7.47 -15.66
C SER A 8 10.23 6.22 -15.97
N GLN A 9 11.36 6.37 -16.66
CA GLN A 9 12.29 5.27 -16.94
C GLN A 9 12.90 4.69 -15.67
N LEU A 10 13.29 5.55 -14.72
CA LEU A 10 13.82 5.11 -13.43
C LEU A 10 12.75 4.32 -12.64
N ARG A 11 11.51 4.81 -12.60
CA ARG A 11 10.38 4.09 -11.99
C ARG A 11 10.17 2.74 -12.67
N GLY A 12 10.15 2.69 -14.00
CA GLY A 12 10.02 1.44 -14.75
C GLY A 12 11.13 0.44 -14.42
N ASN A 13 12.36 0.89 -14.19
CA ASN A 13 13.48 0.01 -13.87
C ASN A 13 13.51 -0.46 -12.41
N ILE A 14 13.02 0.35 -11.47
CA ILE A 14 13.05 0.05 -10.04
C ILE A 14 11.77 -0.66 -9.57
N LEU A 15 10.61 -0.10 -9.93
CA LEU A 15 9.29 -0.55 -9.49
C LEU A 15 8.60 -1.41 -10.55
N GLY A 16 8.75 -1.04 -11.83
CA GLY A 16 8.00 -1.65 -12.93
C GLY A 16 6.49 -1.35 -12.91
N PRO A 17 5.73 -2.00 -13.80
CA PRO A 17 6.21 -2.77 -14.95
C PRO A 17 6.78 -1.85 -16.03
N ARG A 18 7.77 -2.31 -16.82
CA ARG A 18 8.36 -1.52 -17.93
C ARG A 18 7.46 -1.54 -19.17
N GLY A 19 6.84 -2.68 -19.44
CA GLY A 19 5.96 -2.91 -20.59
C GLY A 19 4.47 -2.64 -20.35
N GLY A 20 4.12 -1.90 -19.29
CA GLY A 20 2.73 -1.60 -18.95
C GLY A 20 1.99 -2.72 -18.23
N ASN A 21 0.66 -2.61 -18.15
CA ASN A 21 -0.20 -3.47 -17.32
C ASN A 21 -0.18 -4.96 -17.73
N VAL A 22 0.08 -5.27 -19.00
CA VAL A 22 0.15 -6.63 -19.55
C VAL A 22 1.54 -6.97 -20.11
N GLU A 23 2.59 -6.52 -19.41
CA GLU A 23 3.99 -6.75 -19.80
C GLU A 23 4.33 -8.23 -20.07
N THR A 24 5.17 -8.45 -21.09
CA THR A 24 5.84 -9.74 -21.33
C THR A 24 7.36 -9.59 -21.14
N ILE A 25 7.96 -10.53 -20.42
CA ILE A 25 9.40 -10.58 -20.15
C ILE A 25 9.98 -11.82 -20.84
N ASP A 26 10.84 -11.59 -21.83
CA ASP A 26 11.56 -12.64 -22.55
C ASP A 26 12.41 -13.49 -21.59
N ARG A 27 12.45 -14.80 -21.83
CA ARG A 27 13.22 -15.77 -21.04
C ARG A 27 14.69 -15.38 -20.88
N SER A 28 15.31 -14.78 -21.89
CA SER A 28 16.70 -14.31 -21.85
C SER A 28 16.98 -13.29 -20.76
N LYS A 29 15.95 -12.61 -20.24
CA LYS A 29 16.03 -11.63 -19.15
C LYS A 29 15.88 -12.25 -17.75
N GLY A 30 15.59 -13.54 -17.64
CA GLY A 30 15.54 -14.26 -16.36
C GLY A 30 14.29 -14.06 -15.51
N GLY A 31 13.37 -13.15 -15.88
CA GLY A 31 12.09 -12.90 -15.21
C GLY A 31 11.95 -11.49 -14.65
N PRO A 32 10.89 -11.19 -13.86
CA PRO A 32 10.69 -9.88 -13.25
C PRO A 32 11.76 -9.60 -12.19
N ASP A 33 12.62 -8.61 -12.47
CA ASP A 33 13.80 -8.23 -11.68
C ASP A 33 13.63 -6.89 -10.94
N TYR A 34 12.39 -6.48 -10.69
CA TYR A 34 12.07 -5.24 -9.98
C TYR A 34 12.59 -5.27 -8.54
N ILE A 35 13.10 -4.11 -8.09
CA ILE A 35 13.78 -3.94 -6.80
C ILE A 35 12.76 -3.67 -5.69
N VAL A 36 11.65 -3.00 -6.00
CA VAL A 36 10.60 -2.63 -5.05
C VAL A 36 9.20 -2.94 -5.59
N GLY A 37 8.17 -2.73 -4.77
CA GLY A 37 6.78 -2.93 -5.16
C GLY A 37 6.43 -4.37 -5.41
N PHE A 38 6.85 -5.26 -4.50
CA PHE A 38 6.39 -6.63 -4.53
C PHE A 38 6.25 -7.20 -3.12
N LEU A 39 5.37 -8.19 -2.98
CA LEU A 39 5.16 -8.95 -1.75
C LEU A 39 5.56 -10.40 -1.97
N ASP A 40 6.58 -10.85 -1.25
CA ASP A 40 6.95 -12.26 -1.21
C ASP A 40 5.93 -13.07 -0.38
N PRO A 41 5.79 -14.37 -0.66
CA PRO A 41 4.98 -15.24 0.18
C PRO A 41 5.48 -15.26 1.63
N LEU A 42 4.55 -15.17 2.58
CA LEU A 42 4.84 -15.26 4.01
C LEU A 42 5.61 -16.56 4.32
N GLY A 43 6.78 -16.42 4.96
CA GLY A 43 7.64 -17.56 5.32
C GLY A 43 8.58 -18.07 4.22
N SER A 44 8.70 -17.39 3.07
CA SER A 44 9.56 -17.80 1.94
C SER A 44 11.09 -17.57 2.14
N THR A 45 11.56 -17.44 3.38
CA THR A 45 12.97 -17.20 3.71
C THR A 45 13.78 -18.50 3.64
N GLN A 46 14.34 -18.79 2.48
CA GLN A 46 15.62 -19.50 2.38
C GLN A 46 16.58 -18.67 1.53
N ARG A 47 17.60 -18.10 2.18
CA ARG A 47 18.92 -17.88 1.61
C ARG A 47 19.97 -18.04 2.70
N GLU A 48 20.91 -18.94 2.44
CA GLU A 48 22.18 -19.12 3.14
C GLU A 48 23.09 -17.92 2.86
N THR A 49 23.61 -17.25 3.90
CA THR A 49 25.04 -16.91 4.10
C THR A 49 25.20 -15.84 5.18
N GLY A 50 26.15 -16.10 6.09
CA GLY A 50 26.92 -15.07 6.78
C GLY A 50 26.47 -14.71 8.19
N ASP A 51 27.05 -15.41 9.18
CA ASP A 51 27.22 -14.86 10.53
C ASP A 51 27.80 -13.45 10.46
N GLU A 52 27.04 -12.45 10.88
CA GLU A 52 27.40 -11.39 11.82
C GLU A 52 26.23 -10.38 11.91
N PHE A 53 26.29 -9.52 12.94
CA PHE A 53 25.53 -8.26 13.12
C PHE A 53 24.35 -8.24 14.11
N ILE A 54 24.75 -8.03 15.36
CA ILE A 54 24.30 -6.97 16.29
C ILE A 54 22.82 -6.60 16.23
N SER A 55 22.09 -7.08 17.24
CA SER A 55 20.81 -6.55 17.70
C SER A 55 21.02 -5.33 18.59
N GLU A 56 20.64 -4.14 18.13
CA GLU A 56 20.30 -3.00 18.99
C GLU A 56 19.09 -2.24 18.41
N HIS A 57 18.03 -2.14 19.22
CA HIS A 57 16.81 -1.40 18.93
C HIS A 57 17.06 0.11 18.77
N ALA A 58 16.51 0.76 17.73
CA ALA A 58 16.20 2.19 17.75
C ALA A 58 15.30 2.64 16.58
N GLY A 59 14.10 3.17 16.87
CA GLY A 59 13.54 4.25 16.03
C GLY A 59 12.05 4.27 15.69
N HIS A 60 11.26 3.23 15.95
CA HIS A 60 9.80 3.33 15.78
C HIS A 60 9.10 3.17 17.13
N ARG A 61 8.57 4.29 17.63
CA ARG A 61 7.45 4.23 18.56
C ARG A 61 6.31 3.57 17.78
N SER A 62 6.09 2.27 18.02
CA SER A 62 4.84 1.62 17.66
C SER A 62 3.73 2.42 18.31
N ASP A 63 2.74 2.84 17.52
CA ASP A 63 1.52 3.41 18.09
C ASP A 63 0.67 2.22 18.55
N PRO A 64 0.57 1.96 19.87
CA PRO A 64 -0.15 0.79 20.39
C PRO A 64 -1.66 0.86 20.09
N THR A 65 -2.15 2.01 19.59
CA THR A 65 -3.53 2.20 19.17
C THR A 65 -3.74 1.98 17.67
N ASP A 66 -2.71 1.64 16.88
CA ASP A 66 -2.90 1.26 15.46
C ASP A 66 -3.38 -0.20 15.37
N PRO A 67 -4.61 -0.47 14.90
CA PRO A 67 -5.08 -1.85 14.72
C PRO A 67 -4.28 -2.64 13.65
N GLY A 68 -3.45 -1.93 12.89
CA GLY A 68 -2.45 -2.48 11.98
C GLY A 68 -1.21 -3.07 12.66
N ASP A 69 -0.91 -2.71 13.91
CA ASP A 69 0.29 -3.17 14.64
C ASP A 69 0.26 -4.68 14.96
N HIS A 70 -0.93 -5.31 14.89
CA HIS A 70 -1.09 -6.76 15.00
C HIS A 70 -0.95 -7.53 13.67
N VAL A 71 -0.80 -6.83 12.54
CA VAL A 71 -0.27 -7.49 11.33
C VAL A 71 1.21 -7.66 11.59
N VAL A 72 1.73 -8.89 11.53
CA VAL A 72 3.18 -9.13 11.62
C VAL A 72 3.81 -8.52 10.37
N ILE A 73 4.06 -7.23 10.46
CA ILE A 73 4.98 -6.51 9.61
C ILE A 73 6.33 -6.97 10.14
N ASP A 74 7.06 -7.76 9.34
CA ASP A 74 8.44 -8.10 9.66
C ASP A 74 9.25 -6.79 9.55
N THR A 75 9.22 -5.99 10.61
CA THR A 75 9.92 -4.70 10.70
C THR A 75 11.42 -4.91 10.84
N ASN A 76 11.86 -6.15 11.07
CA ASN A 76 13.23 -6.54 10.87
C ASN A 76 13.50 -6.55 9.37
N PHE A 77 13.86 -5.38 8.84
CA PHE A 77 14.43 -5.22 7.50
C PHE A 77 15.83 -5.86 7.46
N GLU A 78 15.89 -7.17 7.67
CA GLU A 78 17.07 -8.03 7.53
C GLU A 78 17.30 -8.37 6.04
N GLY A 79 17.01 -7.42 5.14
CA GLY A 79 17.01 -7.64 3.68
C GLY A 79 15.94 -8.62 3.18
N LYS A 80 14.97 -9.00 4.04
CA LYS A 80 13.85 -9.86 3.67
C LYS A 80 12.79 -9.05 2.93
N PRO A 81 12.33 -9.49 1.75
CA PRO A 81 11.24 -8.81 1.08
C PRO A 81 9.94 -8.90 1.89
N PRO A 82 9.11 -7.84 1.86
CA PRO A 82 7.90 -7.79 2.66
C PRO A 82 6.88 -8.81 2.14
N SER A 83 6.03 -9.30 3.04
CA SER A 83 4.88 -10.14 2.69
C SER A 83 3.54 -9.43 2.83
N SER A 84 3.56 -8.18 3.30
CA SER A 84 2.38 -7.33 3.40
C SER A 84 2.71 -5.88 3.10
N MET A 85 1.67 -5.13 2.74
CA MET A 85 1.69 -3.67 2.67
C MET A 85 0.32 -3.14 3.05
N GLY A 86 0.21 -1.85 3.37
CA GLY A 86 -1.07 -1.29 3.78
C GLY A 86 -1.09 0.21 3.98
N VAL A 87 -2.25 0.69 4.40
CA VAL A 87 -2.48 2.09 4.76
C VAL A 87 -3.40 2.19 5.97
N SER A 88 -3.06 3.07 6.91
CA SER A 88 -3.90 3.48 8.03
C SER A 88 -4.32 4.93 7.87
N PHE A 89 -5.55 5.25 8.27
CA PHE A 89 -6.08 6.62 8.32
C PHE A 89 -7.16 6.73 9.40
N ILE A 90 -7.60 7.95 9.69
CA ILE A 90 -8.65 8.21 10.69
C ILE A 90 -9.85 8.80 9.98
N VAL A 91 -11.04 8.28 10.29
CA VAL A 91 -12.30 8.81 9.80
C VAL A 91 -13.21 9.22 10.94
N SER A 92 -14.03 10.24 10.70
CA SER A 92 -15.18 10.57 11.54
C SER A 92 -16.48 10.39 10.78
N GLY A 93 -17.55 10.07 11.49
CA GLY A 93 -18.90 10.03 10.93
C GLY A 93 -19.84 9.11 11.70
N VAL A 94 -21.14 9.27 11.46
CA VAL A 94 -22.16 8.34 11.96
C VAL A 94 -22.21 7.15 11.01
N SER A 95 -21.78 5.97 11.47
CA SER A 95 -21.65 4.75 10.66
C SER A 95 -20.83 4.98 9.37
N PRO A 96 -19.53 5.33 9.48
CA PRO A 96 -18.72 5.66 8.32
C PRO A 96 -18.57 4.44 7.40
N GLU A 97 -18.75 4.67 6.11
CA GLU A 97 -18.58 3.69 5.04
C GLU A 97 -17.45 4.12 4.09
N VAL A 98 -16.77 3.14 3.50
CA VAL A 98 -15.73 3.37 2.50
C VAL A 98 -15.89 2.44 1.30
N GLU A 99 -15.41 2.87 0.13
CA GLU A 99 -15.18 1.99 -1.00
C GLU A 99 -13.69 1.71 -1.14
N ILE A 100 -13.34 0.46 -1.43
CA ILE A 100 -11.95 0.03 -1.52
C ILE A 100 -11.73 -0.59 -2.89
N CYS A 101 -10.74 -0.10 -3.62
CA CYS A 101 -10.18 -0.75 -4.78
C CYS A 101 -8.76 -1.23 -4.46
N ALA A 102 -8.52 -2.52 -4.61
CA ALA A 102 -7.19 -3.09 -4.55
C ALA A 102 -6.81 -3.67 -5.91
N THR A 103 -5.62 -3.32 -6.40
CA THR A 103 -5.05 -3.85 -7.65
C THR A 103 -3.71 -4.50 -7.37
N TRP A 104 -3.36 -5.53 -8.12
CA TRP A 104 -2.05 -6.18 -8.06
C TRP A 104 -1.79 -6.95 -9.35
N ALA A 105 -0.61 -7.55 -9.48
CA ALA A 105 -0.34 -8.50 -10.55
C ALA A 105 0.49 -9.70 -10.11
N ARG A 106 0.49 -10.73 -10.94
CA ARG A 106 1.43 -11.86 -10.85
C ARG A 106 2.03 -12.12 -12.23
N TYR A 107 3.26 -12.61 -12.26
CA TYR A 107 3.88 -13.10 -13.50
C TYR A 107 3.71 -14.61 -13.58
N LYS A 108 3.18 -15.11 -14.68
CA LYS A 108 3.12 -16.55 -14.97
C LYS A 108 4.17 -16.95 -15.98
N SER A 109 4.79 -18.09 -15.79
CA SER A 109 5.69 -18.68 -16.78
C SER A 109 4.90 -19.18 -17.98
N CYS A 110 5.26 -18.70 -19.17
CA CYS A 110 4.72 -19.13 -20.46
C CYS A 110 5.69 -20.07 -21.20
N GLY A 111 6.53 -20.80 -20.46
CA GLY A 111 7.46 -21.78 -21.02
C GLY A 111 8.64 -21.15 -21.76
N GLU A 112 8.73 -21.34 -23.08
CA GLU A 112 9.82 -20.78 -23.90
C GLU A 112 9.65 -19.27 -24.16
N GLU A 113 8.43 -18.74 -24.03
CA GLU A 113 8.12 -17.32 -24.28
C GLU A 113 8.49 -16.39 -23.12
N GLY A 114 8.90 -16.96 -21.97
CA GLY A 114 9.30 -16.20 -20.78
C GLY A 114 8.16 -16.03 -19.78
N PHE A 115 7.92 -14.82 -19.29
CA PHE A 115 6.91 -14.52 -18.28
C PHE A 115 5.88 -13.52 -18.79
N GLN A 116 4.60 -13.75 -18.48
CA GLN A 116 3.51 -12.83 -18.78
C GLN A 116 2.91 -12.26 -17.49
N ARG A 117 2.78 -10.94 -17.43
CA ARG A 117 2.12 -10.23 -16.34
C ARG A 117 0.60 -10.35 -16.47
N GLU A 118 -0.05 -10.75 -15.38
CA GLU A 118 -1.50 -10.78 -15.25
C GLU A 118 -1.96 -9.76 -14.20
N PRO A 119 -2.53 -8.61 -14.60
CA PRO A 119 -3.13 -7.66 -13.67
C PRO A 119 -4.43 -8.20 -13.11
N ARG A 120 -4.72 -7.86 -11.87
CA ARG A 120 -5.86 -8.34 -11.08
C ARG A 120 -6.39 -7.21 -10.19
N SER A 121 -7.66 -7.29 -9.86
CA SER A 121 -8.32 -6.27 -9.06
C SER A 121 -9.47 -6.83 -8.23
N VAL A 122 -9.83 -6.10 -7.18
CA VAL A 122 -11.06 -6.30 -6.41
C VAL A 122 -11.60 -4.93 -5.99
N ILE A 123 -12.92 -4.77 -6.04
CA ILE A 123 -13.62 -3.59 -5.55
C ILE A 123 -14.61 -4.03 -4.48
N LEU A 124 -14.56 -3.38 -3.32
CA LEU A 124 -15.49 -3.57 -2.21
C LEU A 124 -16.24 -2.26 -2.01
N GLU A 125 -17.55 -2.31 -2.19
CA GLU A 125 -18.41 -1.13 -2.03
C GLU A 125 -19.00 -1.10 -0.61
N ARG A 126 -19.18 0.12 -0.07
CA ARG A 126 -19.90 0.40 1.18
C ARG A 126 -19.47 -0.46 2.37
N GLN A 127 -18.17 -0.51 2.61
CA GLN A 127 -17.60 -1.21 3.77
C GLN A 127 -17.74 -0.34 5.02
N GLU A 128 -18.51 -0.81 6.00
CA GLU A 128 -18.64 -0.13 7.29
C GLU A 128 -17.32 -0.18 8.09
N VAL A 129 -16.83 0.98 8.50
CA VAL A 129 -15.55 1.12 9.24
C VAL A 129 -15.70 1.81 10.60
N GLY A 130 -16.94 1.97 11.07
CA GLY A 130 -17.24 2.55 12.38
C GLY A 130 -17.03 1.57 13.54
N GLY A 131 -16.41 2.04 14.62
CA GLY A 131 -16.20 1.28 15.85
C GLY A 131 -15.16 0.17 15.68
N SER A 132 -15.26 -0.87 16.51
CA SER A 132 -14.33 -2.00 16.45
C SER A 132 -14.80 -3.06 15.46
N ARG A 133 -14.09 -3.21 14.34
CA ARG A 133 -14.40 -4.19 13.30
C ARG A 133 -13.14 -4.82 12.76
N ASN A 134 -13.27 -6.06 12.32
CA ASN A 134 -12.22 -6.79 11.63
C ASN A 134 -12.88 -7.64 10.55
N SER A 135 -12.48 -7.41 9.30
CA SER A 135 -12.92 -8.15 8.13
C SER A 135 -11.69 -8.65 7.38
N GLN A 136 -11.82 -9.85 6.84
CA GLN A 136 -10.78 -10.51 6.06
C GLN A 136 -11.42 -11.08 4.80
N LEU A 137 -10.87 -10.69 3.66
CA LEU A 137 -11.26 -11.21 2.36
C LEU A 137 -10.11 -12.04 1.79
N HIS A 138 -10.38 -13.32 1.55
CA HIS A 138 -9.46 -14.18 0.81
C HIS A 138 -9.59 -13.89 -0.68
N LEU A 139 -8.49 -13.44 -1.26
CA LEU A 139 -8.32 -13.28 -2.69
C LEU A 139 -7.68 -14.56 -3.25
N GLU A 140 -7.27 -14.53 -4.51
CA GLU A 140 -6.70 -15.71 -5.17
C GLU A 140 -5.29 -16.06 -4.69
N ASP A 141 -4.96 -17.35 -4.84
CA ASP A 141 -3.61 -17.91 -4.62
C ASP A 141 -3.00 -17.51 -3.26
N GLY A 142 -3.81 -17.36 -2.21
CA GLY A 142 -3.36 -17.05 -0.85
C GLY A 142 -3.06 -15.57 -0.60
N LEU A 143 -3.46 -14.66 -1.49
CA LEU A 143 -3.48 -13.22 -1.20
C LEU A 143 -4.71 -12.89 -0.33
N GLU A 144 -4.57 -12.00 0.64
CA GLU A 144 -5.66 -11.58 1.52
C GLU A 144 -5.72 -10.06 1.63
N LEU A 145 -6.93 -9.52 1.69
CA LEU A 145 -7.19 -8.12 2.06
C LEU A 145 -7.79 -8.09 3.47
N LEU A 146 -7.10 -7.41 4.39
CA LEU A 146 -7.53 -7.24 5.77
C LEU A 146 -8.01 -5.80 5.96
N LEU A 147 -9.22 -5.64 6.52
CA LEU A 147 -9.78 -4.37 6.92
C LEU A 147 -10.01 -4.39 8.44
N ARG A 148 -9.38 -3.48 9.16
CA ARG A 148 -9.55 -3.33 10.60
C ARG A 148 -9.96 -1.92 10.93
N SER A 149 -10.87 -1.77 11.88
CA SER A 149 -11.21 -0.49 12.46
C SER A 149 -11.29 -0.58 13.98
N SER A 150 -10.95 0.53 14.64
CA SER A 150 -11.08 0.68 16.08
C SER A 150 -11.44 2.12 16.43
N PRO A 151 -12.32 2.37 17.42
CA PRO A 151 -12.63 3.73 17.86
C PRO A 151 -11.38 4.38 18.47
N LEU A 152 -11.27 5.71 18.36
CA LEU A 152 -10.20 6.45 19.03
C LEU A 152 -10.47 6.54 20.54
N PRO A 153 -9.42 6.54 21.39
CA PRO A 153 -9.59 6.78 22.82
C PRO A 153 -10.25 8.13 23.08
N GLY A 154 -11.41 8.12 23.75
CA GLY A 154 -12.15 9.34 24.10
C GLY A 154 -13.06 9.90 23.00
N ASP A 155 -13.13 9.26 21.83
CA ASP A 155 -14.00 9.68 20.73
C ASP A 155 -14.61 8.45 20.02
N SER A 156 -15.90 8.20 20.25
CA SER A 156 -16.64 7.07 19.66
C SER A 156 -17.04 7.30 18.20
N ASP A 157 -17.05 8.55 17.76
CA ASP A 157 -17.49 8.94 16.41
C ASP A 157 -16.30 8.98 15.44
N CYS A 158 -15.09 8.92 15.98
CA CYS A 158 -13.85 8.75 15.22
C CYS A 158 -13.34 7.31 15.29
N SER A 159 -12.99 6.76 14.13
CA SER A 159 -12.41 5.42 14.02
C SER A 159 -11.10 5.48 13.25
N ARG A 160 -10.09 4.79 13.78
CA ARG A 160 -8.88 4.46 13.04
C ARG A 160 -9.17 3.26 12.15
N VAL A 161 -8.81 3.35 10.89
CA VAL A 161 -9.02 2.33 9.87
C VAL A 161 -7.68 1.92 9.29
N SER A 162 -7.44 0.62 9.19
CA SER A 162 -6.21 0.06 8.62
C SER A 162 -6.54 -1.03 7.62
N LEU A 163 -5.97 -0.89 6.40
CA LEU A 163 -6.15 -1.80 5.28
C LEU A 163 -4.82 -2.43 4.91
N PHE A 164 -4.77 -3.76 4.75
CA PHE A 164 -3.55 -4.49 4.40
C PHE A 164 -3.79 -5.51 3.30
N LEU A 165 -2.90 -5.54 2.31
CA LEU A 165 -2.74 -6.69 1.43
C LEU A 165 -1.64 -7.59 2.00
N VAL A 166 -1.93 -8.87 2.18
CA VAL A 166 -1.03 -9.86 2.79
C VAL A 166 -0.89 -11.07 1.87
N ASN A 167 0.33 -11.36 1.43
CA ASN A 167 0.63 -12.52 0.63
C ASN A 167 0.91 -13.74 1.52
N ARG A 168 -0.11 -14.59 1.75
CA ARG A 168 -0.01 -15.86 2.49
C ARG A 168 0.11 -17.08 1.57
N SER A 169 0.50 -16.88 0.31
CA SER A 169 0.73 -17.98 -0.63
C SER A 169 1.62 -19.05 0.00
N GLN A 170 1.26 -20.33 -0.13
CA GLN A 170 2.05 -21.44 0.41
C GLN A 170 3.16 -21.84 -0.57
N ALA A 171 4.34 -22.16 -0.04
CA ALA A 171 5.48 -22.61 -0.82
C ALA A 171 5.16 -23.97 -1.48
N GLY A 172 5.07 -23.98 -2.81
CA GLY A 172 4.73 -25.16 -3.62
C GLY A 172 4.72 -24.88 -5.12
N ARG A 173 4.59 -23.61 -5.51
CA ARG A 173 4.88 -23.10 -6.87
C ARG A 173 6.18 -22.30 -6.87
N SER A 174 6.64 -21.89 -8.06
CA SER A 174 7.81 -21.02 -8.22
C SER A 174 7.64 -19.75 -7.39
N LYS A 175 8.68 -19.35 -6.63
CA LYS A 175 8.67 -18.12 -5.83
C LYS A 175 8.31 -16.89 -6.67
N THR A 176 8.80 -16.84 -7.90
CA THR A 176 8.52 -15.75 -8.86
C THR A 176 7.03 -15.66 -9.22
N GLU A 177 6.33 -16.79 -9.34
CA GLU A 177 4.90 -16.82 -9.68
C GLU A 177 4.02 -16.59 -8.44
N LEU A 178 4.54 -16.91 -7.26
CA LEU A 178 3.86 -16.66 -5.99
C LEU A 178 4.02 -15.22 -5.49
N ARG A 179 4.97 -14.47 -6.04
CA ARG A 179 5.19 -13.06 -5.73
C ARG A 179 4.06 -12.21 -6.29
N VAL A 180 3.58 -11.28 -5.47
CA VAL A 180 2.60 -10.27 -5.86
C VAL A 180 3.35 -9.01 -6.24
N HIS A 181 3.06 -8.45 -7.42
CA HIS A 181 3.76 -7.29 -7.97
C HIS A 181 2.86 -6.06 -8.03
N GLN A 182 3.48 -4.91 -7.76
CA GLN A 182 2.94 -3.56 -7.70
C GLN A 182 1.54 -3.45 -7.06
N PRO A 183 1.30 -4.06 -5.88
CA PRO A 183 -0.01 -3.95 -5.25
C PRO A 183 -0.31 -2.51 -4.85
N GLN A 184 -1.55 -2.08 -5.04
CA GLN A 184 -2.04 -0.77 -4.59
C GLN A 184 -3.41 -0.91 -3.93
N ILE A 185 -3.64 -0.14 -2.87
CA ILE A 185 -4.95 0.07 -2.23
C ILE A 185 -5.35 1.52 -2.44
N ARG A 186 -6.60 1.73 -2.84
CA ARG A 186 -7.24 3.02 -3.08
C ARG A 186 -8.59 3.05 -2.37
N VAL A 187 -8.88 4.13 -1.66
CA VAL A 187 -10.03 4.23 -0.76
C VAL A 187 -10.77 5.54 -0.99
N ASN A 188 -12.07 5.43 -1.26
CA ASN A 188 -12.99 6.55 -1.28
C ASN A 188 -13.86 6.51 -0.02
N LEU A 189 -14.09 7.67 0.57
CA LEU A 189 -14.98 7.84 1.72
C LEU A 189 -16.41 8.12 1.22
N HIS A 190 -17.41 7.50 1.85
CA HIS A 190 -18.81 7.82 1.59
C HIS A 190 -19.33 8.87 2.56
N HIS A 191 -19.89 9.97 2.08
CA HIS A 191 -20.49 10.98 2.94
C HIS A 191 -21.60 10.38 3.84
N PRO A 192 -21.66 10.77 5.12
CA PRO A 192 -20.98 11.91 5.77
C PRO A 192 -19.61 11.59 6.41
N CYS A 193 -18.86 10.60 5.90
CA CYS A 193 -17.50 10.26 6.37
C CYS A 193 -16.48 11.36 6.01
N GLU A 194 -15.63 11.76 6.96
CA GLU A 194 -14.55 12.73 6.74
C GLU A 194 -13.19 12.18 7.16
N LEU A 195 -12.16 12.49 6.37
CA LEU A 195 -10.77 12.14 6.66
C LEU A 195 -10.17 13.10 7.67
N LEU A 196 -9.67 12.57 8.79
CA LEU A 196 -9.10 13.38 9.86
C LEU A 196 -7.56 13.32 9.88
N PRO A 197 -6.90 14.36 10.42
CA PRO A 197 -5.48 14.31 10.77
C PRO A 197 -5.14 13.09 11.62
N MET A 198 -4.06 12.41 11.26
CA MET A 198 -3.38 11.45 12.11
C MET A 198 -2.65 12.22 13.21
N ASN A 199 -3.40 12.79 14.16
CA ASN A 199 -2.83 13.53 15.27
C ASN A 199 -1.84 12.62 16.01
N LYS A 200 -0.63 13.13 16.18
CA LYS A 200 0.35 12.53 17.07
C LYS A 200 -0.22 12.59 18.48
N ASP A 201 0.01 11.51 19.19
CA ASP A 201 -0.43 11.23 20.55
C ASP A 201 -0.51 12.51 21.43
N PRO A 202 -1.72 12.95 21.86
CA PRO A 202 -1.85 14.08 22.79
C PRO A 202 -1.20 13.78 24.17
N GLY A 203 -0.76 12.54 24.40
CA GLY A 203 -0.01 12.12 25.59
C GLY A 203 1.46 12.56 25.65
N ALA A 204 1.99 13.22 24.61
CA ALA A 204 3.36 13.74 24.61
C ALA A 204 3.48 15.16 25.23
N HIS A 205 2.52 15.60 26.03
CA HIS A 205 2.65 16.83 26.82
C HIS A 205 3.82 16.71 27.80
N GLY A 206 4.88 17.51 27.57
CA GLY A 206 6.10 17.51 28.36
C GLY A 206 7.41 17.25 27.59
N ASP A 207 7.36 16.97 26.29
CA ASP A 207 8.52 16.91 25.41
C ASP A 207 8.58 18.18 24.54
N GLU A 208 9.48 19.10 24.89
CA GLU A 208 9.65 20.40 24.21
C GLU A 208 9.92 20.24 22.71
N ASP A 209 10.61 19.16 22.31
CA ASP A 209 10.89 18.88 20.89
C ASP A 209 9.62 18.43 20.15
N ALA A 210 8.76 17.62 20.79
CA ALA A 210 7.48 17.22 20.22
C ALA A 210 6.53 18.42 20.05
N GLU A 211 6.44 19.28 21.07
CA GLU A 211 5.63 20.50 21.03
C GLU A 211 6.14 21.49 19.97
N SER A 212 7.47 21.62 19.82
CA SER A 212 8.10 22.44 18.78
C SER A 212 7.79 21.92 17.37
N LEU A 213 7.89 20.60 17.15
CA LEU A 213 7.53 19.97 15.88
C LEU A 213 6.04 20.17 15.56
N ASP A 214 5.15 19.96 16.53
CA ASP A 214 3.72 20.17 16.34
C ASP A 214 3.41 21.64 16.00
N PHE A 215 4.10 22.59 16.63
CA PHE A 215 3.98 24.00 16.27
C PHE A 215 4.48 24.28 14.84
N LEU A 216 5.63 23.75 14.44
CA LEU A 216 6.20 23.93 13.09
C LEU A 216 5.30 23.32 12.01
N TYR A 217 4.68 22.17 12.30
CA TYR A 217 3.86 21.40 11.36
C TYR A 217 2.35 21.54 11.59
N ARG A 218 1.89 22.48 12.42
CA ARG A 218 0.46 22.72 12.74
C ARG A 218 -0.48 22.92 11.54
N HIS A 219 0.08 23.30 10.38
CA HIS A 219 -0.67 23.48 9.13
C HIS A 219 -0.34 22.41 8.07
N ARG A 220 0.41 21.37 8.46
CA ARG A 220 0.87 20.26 7.61
C ARG A 220 0.55 18.93 8.29
N ALA A 221 -0.75 18.65 8.42
CA ALA A 221 -1.22 17.38 8.95
C ALA A 221 -1.00 16.24 7.94
N GLY A 222 -0.47 15.12 8.42
CA GLY A 222 -0.56 13.85 7.70
C GLY A 222 -1.95 13.25 7.90
N LEU A 223 -2.62 12.88 6.80
CA LEU A 223 -3.98 12.31 6.87
C LEU A 223 -4.00 10.78 6.82
N ALA A 224 -2.90 10.18 6.33
CA ALA A 224 -2.75 8.75 6.25
C ALA A 224 -1.29 8.34 6.49
N ARG A 225 -1.11 7.11 6.94
CA ARG A 225 0.19 6.46 7.15
C ARG A 225 0.25 5.20 6.30
N GLY A 226 1.28 5.07 5.46
CA GLY A 226 1.56 3.84 4.74
C GLY A 226 2.36 2.85 5.58
N HIS A 227 2.17 1.56 5.31
CA HIS A 227 2.87 0.45 5.97
C HIS A 227 3.69 -0.31 4.94
N LEU A 228 5.03 -0.18 5.03
CA LEU A 228 6.01 -0.67 4.04
C LEU A 228 5.84 -0.08 2.63
N VAL A 229 5.02 0.97 2.52
CA VAL A 229 4.73 1.78 1.33
C VAL A 229 4.44 3.21 1.77
N SER A 230 4.42 4.16 0.84
CA SER A 230 3.93 5.51 1.10
C SER A 230 2.41 5.56 1.09
N ALA A 231 1.84 6.58 1.71
CA ALA A 231 0.42 6.92 1.59
C ALA A 231 0.25 8.34 1.05
N VAL A 232 -0.76 8.51 0.21
CA VAL A 232 -1.11 9.75 -0.47
C VAL A 232 -2.61 9.97 -0.30
N TRP A 233 -3.06 11.22 -0.26
CA TRP A 233 -4.48 11.58 -0.17
C TRP A 233 -4.83 12.64 -1.22
N ALA A 234 -6.12 12.76 -1.55
CA ALA A 234 -6.61 13.53 -2.69
C ALA A 234 -5.95 14.91 -2.89
N LYS A 235 -5.77 15.67 -1.81
CA LYS A 235 -5.17 17.03 -1.85
C LYS A 235 -3.72 17.06 -2.35
N ILE A 236 -2.97 15.97 -2.20
CA ILE A 236 -1.54 15.88 -2.57
C ILE A 236 -1.28 14.78 -3.60
N ASP A 237 -2.34 14.24 -4.22
CA ASP A 237 -2.22 13.15 -5.18
C ASP A 237 -1.63 13.63 -6.51
N PRO A 238 -0.44 13.17 -6.93
CA PRO A 238 0.17 13.59 -8.19
C PRO A 238 -0.67 13.21 -9.43
N GLU A 239 -1.56 12.20 -9.33
CA GLU A 239 -2.49 11.85 -10.42
C GLU A 239 -3.62 12.89 -10.60
N GLY A 240 -3.88 13.73 -9.60
CA GLY A 240 -4.83 14.84 -9.71
C GLY A 240 -4.26 16.09 -10.38
N PHE A 241 -2.94 16.14 -10.57
CA PHE A 241 -2.23 17.29 -11.16
C PHE A 241 -1.66 16.98 -12.54
N LEU A 242 -2.17 15.93 -13.21
CA LEU A 242 -1.75 15.57 -14.57
C LEU A 242 -2.05 16.74 -15.52
N SER A 243 -1.01 17.19 -16.23
CA SER A 243 -1.17 18.14 -17.33
C SER A 243 -1.72 17.42 -18.56
N GLU A 244 -2.40 18.17 -19.44
CA GLU A 244 -2.97 17.65 -20.71
C GLU A 244 -1.92 16.94 -21.60
N ASP A 245 -0.63 17.22 -21.38
CA ASP A 245 0.51 16.60 -22.06
C ASP A 245 0.82 15.16 -21.59
N GLY A 246 0.04 14.60 -20.65
CA GLY A 246 -0.09 13.15 -20.41
C GLY A 246 1.12 12.41 -19.82
N GLY A 247 2.22 13.11 -19.53
CA GLY A 247 3.44 12.51 -19.02
C GLY A 247 3.57 12.67 -17.51
N CYS A 248 3.06 11.72 -16.72
CA CYS A 248 3.39 11.64 -15.31
C CYS A 248 4.00 10.30 -14.96
N ALA A 249 5.09 10.34 -14.21
CA ALA A 249 5.72 9.13 -13.72
C ALA A 249 4.82 8.38 -12.72
N PHE A 250 3.75 8.96 -12.18
CA PHE A 250 2.96 8.41 -11.08
C PHE A 250 1.58 7.86 -11.48
N THR A 251 1.39 7.46 -12.73
CA THR A 251 0.10 6.91 -13.19
C THR A 251 -0.22 5.54 -12.58
N TRP A 252 -1.51 5.28 -12.37
CA TRP A 252 -2.05 3.98 -11.99
C TRP A 252 -2.07 2.99 -13.16
N THR A 253 -0.96 2.25 -13.32
CA THR A 253 -0.82 1.28 -14.41
C THR A 253 -1.92 0.21 -14.38
N ASP A 254 -2.22 -0.34 -13.20
CA ASP A 254 -3.20 -1.42 -13.07
C ASP A 254 -4.65 -0.94 -13.08
N GLY A 255 -4.89 0.38 -13.03
CA GLY A 255 -6.22 0.95 -13.29
C GLY A 255 -6.74 0.61 -14.68
N LEU A 256 -5.87 0.28 -15.63
CA LEU A 256 -6.23 -0.22 -16.96
C LEU A 256 -6.89 -1.61 -16.97
N SER A 257 -6.88 -2.32 -15.85
CA SER A 257 -7.61 -3.60 -15.69
C SER A 257 -9.06 -3.42 -15.26
N LEU A 258 -9.46 -2.18 -14.94
CA LEU A 258 -10.82 -1.81 -14.57
C LEU A 258 -11.57 -1.26 -15.79
N ASP A 259 -12.90 -1.23 -15.70
CA ASP A 259 -13.69 -0.43 -16.64
C ASP A 259 -13.48 1.07 -16.41
N ASP A 260 -13.88 1.90 -17.39
CA ASP A 260 -13.62 3.34 -17.35
C ASP A 260 -14.31 4.02 -16.15
N GLU A 261 -15.51 3.58 -15.77
CA GLU A 261 -16.27 4.15 -14.65
C GLU A 261 -15.56 3.87 -13.31
N GLN A 262 -15.15 2.62 -13.09
CA GLN A 262 -14.39 2.21 -11.92
C GLN A 262 -13.03 2.90 -11.86
N ARG A 263 -12.34 3.00 -13.00
CA ARG A 263 -11.03 3.65 -13.09
C ARG A 263 -11.13 5.12 -12.74
N ASP A 264 -12.07 5.85 -13.32
CA ASP A 264 -12.29 7.27 -13.04
C ASP A 264 -12.63 7.48 -11.56
N ARG A 265 -13.50 6.62 -11.02
CA ARG A 265 -13.89 6.64 -9.60
C ARG A 265 -12.69 6.49 -8.64
N PHE A 266 -11.66 5.74 -8.99
CA PHE A 266 -10.51 5.46 -8.12
C PHE A 266 -9.19 6.12 -8.56
N THR A 267 -9.16 6.96 -9.59
CA THR A 267 -7.91 7.59 -10.06
C THR A 267 -7.35 8.60 -9.07
N CYS A 268 -8.21 9.38 -8.41
CA CYS A 268 -7.84 10.35 -7.37
C CYS A 268 -8.65 10.10 -6.09
N PRO A 269 -8.37 8.99 -5.39
CA PRO A 269 -9.16 8.59 -4.23
C PRO A 269 -8.85 9.47 -3.01
N ASP A 270 -9.68 9.38 -1.97
CA ASP A 270 -9.43 10.11 -0.73
C ASP A 270 -8.11 9.70 -0.08
N VAL A 271 -7.78 8.40 -0.12
CA VAL A 271 -6.50 7.84 0.36
C VAL A 271 -6.02 6.72 -0.57
N ARG A 272 -4.72 6.64 -0.84
CA ARG A 272 -4.10 5.50 -1.52
C ARG A 272 -2.68 5.20 -1.07
N THR A 273 -2.23 3.99 -1.33
CA THR A 273 -0.81 3.60 -1.24
C THR A 273 -0.02 4.01 -2.49
N GLU A 274 1.26 4.33 -2.34
CA GLU A 274 2.19 4.63 -3.44
C GLU A 274 3.63 4.17 -3.11
N TYR A 275 4.45 3.97 -4.14
CA TYR A 275 5.87 3.61 -4.06
C TYR A 275 6.81 4.73 -4.50
#